data_AF-A0A2G7G5Q2-F1
#
_entry.id   AF-A0A2G7G5Q2-F1
#
_cell.length_a   1.000
_cell.length_b   1.000
_cell.length_c   1.000
_cell.angle_alpha   90.00
_cell.angle_beta   90.00
_cell.angle_gamma   90.00
#
_symmetry.space_group_name_H-M   'P 1'
#
loop_
_entity.id
_entity.type
_entity.pdbx_description
1 polymer ?
#
loop_
_entity_poly.entity_id
_entity_poly.type
_entity_poly.pdbx_seq_one_letter_code
_entity_poly.pdbx_strand_id
1 'polypeptide(L)'
;MSNKPFHETARNLKLDEAAEENDDYILCGELQNDEAQVEWDGKGFSKLADCVEFSVNPIPVPTAEDDVHGQLQERPILCVTIQPDWSDEQVEACVDLSDGIMNNNGQFEFRLDRIPQDQRIVKAI
;
A
#
# COMPACT_ATOMS: atom_id res chain seq x y z
N MET A 1 23.58 9.51 0.73
CA MET A 1 22.27 10.05 0.32
C MET A 1 21.21 9.14 0.92
N SER A 2 20.17 9.69 1.55
CA SER A 2 19.25 8.91 2.40
C SER A 2 18.08 8.38 1.58
N ASN A 3 17.82 7.08 1.65
CA ASN A 3 16.62 6.46 1.08
C ASN A 3 15.41 6.90 1.93
N LYS A 4 14.60 7.82 1.39
CA LYS A 4 13.39 8.33 2.03
C LYS A 4 12.14 7.70 1.42
N PRO A 5 11.07 7.50 2.22
CA PRO A 5 9.78 7.09 1.69
C PRO A 5 9.38 7.94 0.49
N PHE A 6 8.81 7.32 -0.54
CA PHE A 6 8.60 8.02 -1.81
C PHE A 6 7.68 9.23 -1.67
N HIS A 7 6.66 9.17 -0.80
CA HIS A 7 5.72 10.28 -0.57
C HIS A 7 6.37 11.53 0.02
N GLU A 8 7.50 11.40 0.72
CA GLU A 8 8.22 12.57 1.23
C GLU A 8 8.83 13.41 0.10
N THR A 9 9.11 12.80 -1.05
CA THR A 9 9.93 13.38 -2.13
C THR A 9 9.22 13.47 -3.48
N ALA A 10 8.23 12.62 -3.74
CA ALA A 10 7.44 12.59 -4.96
C ALA A 10 6.15 13.40 -4.83
N ARG A 11 5.69 13.99 -5.94
CA ARG A 11 4.45 14.80 -6.01
C ARG A 11 3.67 14.42 -7.26
N ASN A 12 2.36 14.69 -7.25
CA ASN A 12 1.43 14.34 -8.34
C ASN A 12 1.36 12.83 -8.64
N LEU A 13 1.41 12.01 -7.59
CA LEU A 13 1.26 10.56 -7.67
C LEU A 13 -0.14 10.21 -8.21
N LYS A 14 -0.21 9.25 -9.14
CA LYS A 14 -1.44 8.72 -9.73
C LYS A 14 -1.30 7.23 -9.96
N LEU A 15 -2.41 6.50 -9.91
CA LEU A 15 -2.47 5.14 -10.44
C LEU A 15 -2.45 5.21 -11.97
N ASP A 16 -1.70 4.30 -12.56
CA ASP A 16 -1.79 4.01 -13.98
C ASP A 16 -2.53 2.68 -14.15
N GLU A 17 -3.73 2.74 -14.73
CA GLU A 17 -4.59 1.57 -14.97
C GLU A 17 -4.12 0.74 -16.18
N ALA A 18 -3.21 1.29 -17.00
CA ALA A 18 -2.79 0.71 -18.27
C ALA A 18 -1.40 0.07 -18.24
N ALA A 19 -0.88 -0.25 -17.05
CA ALA A 19 0.45 -0.84 -16.92
C ALA A 19 0.56 -2.17 -17.69
N GLU A 20 1.44 -2.23 -18.69
CA GLU A 20 1.67 -3.42 -19.50
C GLU A 20 2.42 -4.48 -18.69
N GLU A 21 2.27 -5.77 -19.02
CA GLU A 21 2.87 -6.92 -18.31
C GLU A 21 4.40 -6.85 -18.11
N ASN A 22 5.07 -5.91 -18.79
CA ASN A 22 6.51 -5.67 -18.76
C ASN A 22 6.93 -4.41 -17.96
N ASP A 23 5.98 -3.67 -17.38
CA ASP A 23 6.31 -2.52 -16.55
C ASP A 23 6.82 -2.98 -15.18
N ASP A 24 7.84 -2.28 -14.65
CA ASP A 24 8.38 -2.54 -13.31
C ASP A 24 7.30 -2.18 -12.26
N TYR A 25 6.48 -3.16 -11.89
CA TYR A 25 5.43 -3.00 -10.89
C TYR A 25 6.04 -2.76 -9.50
N ILE A 26 5.63 -1.68 -8.85
CA ILE A 26 6.09 -1.35 -7.49
C ILE A 26 5.20 -2.03 -6.43
N LEU A 27 4.00 -2.47 -6.81
CA LEU A 27 3.08 -3.20 -5.93
C LEU A 27 2.70 -4.53 -6.55
N CYS A 28 3.24 -5.60 -5.97
CA CYS A 28 2.77 -6.95 -6.17
C CYS A 28 2.24 -7.40 -4.81
N GLY A 29 0.93 -7.70 -4.75
CA GLY A 29 0.34 -8.45 -3.66
C GLY A 29 -0.42 -9.68 -4.15
N GLU A 30 -0.53 -10.70 -3.29
CA GLU A 30 -1.33 -11.92 -3.49
C GLU A 30 -2.60 -11.63 -2.71
N LEU A 31 -3.75 -11.67 -3.39
CA LEU A 31 -5.03 -11.75 -2.71
C LEU A 31 -5.31 -13.23 -2.48
N GLN A 32 -5.24 -13.67 -1.23
CA GLN A 32 -5.79 -14.98 -0.87
C GLN A 32 -7.28 -14.83 -0.65
N ASN A 33 -8.05 -15.32 -1.62
CA ASN A 33 -9.50 -15.21 -1.67
C ASN A 33 -10.19 -15.78 -0.41
N ASP A 34 -9.63 -16.85 0.15
CA ASP A 34 -10.18 -17.53 1.34
C ASP A 34 -10.15 -16.67 2.61
N GLU A 35 -9.25 -15.68 2.70
CA GLU A 35 -9.09 -14.83 3.89
C GLU A 35 -9.31 -13.33 3.63
N ALA A 36 -9.61 -12.95 2.38
CA ALA A 36 -9.76 -11.56 1.93
C ALA A 36 -8.65 -10.63 2.48
N GLN A 37 -7.40 -10.93 2.13
CA GLN A 37 -6.23 -10.22 2.63
C GLN A 37 -5.28 -9.81 1.50
N VAL A 38 -4.65 -8.65 1.66
CA VAL A 38 -3.60 -8.13 0.77
C VAL A 38 -2.24 -8.38 1.42
N GLU A 39 -1.38 -9.12 0.73
CA GLU A 39 -0.01 -9.37 1.19
C GLU A 39 1.01 -8.55 0.40
N TRP A 40 2.00 -7.97 1.08
CA TRP A 40 3.17 -7.38 0.44
C TRP A 40 4.08 -8.46 -0.18
N ASP A 41 4.54 -8.27 -1.43
CA ASP A 41 5.35 -9.22 -2.24
C ASP A 41 4.56 -10.42 -2.82
N GLY A 42 3.27 -10.50 -2.55
CA GLY A 42 2.43 -11.49 -3.20
C GLY A 42 2.14 -11.17 -4.67
N LYS A 43 1.44 -12.01 -5.42
CA LYS A 43 1.16 -11.80 -6.87
C LYS A 43 -0.31 -11.78 -7.26
N GLY A 44 -0.66 -10.91 -8.21
CA GLY A 44 -1.95 -10.97 -8.90
C GLY A 44 -3.15 -10.39 -8.12
N PHE A 45 -2.94 -9.51 -7.14
CA PHE A 45 -4.03 -8.79 -6.47
C PHE A 45 -4.97 -8.10 -7.48
N SER A 46 -4.43 -7.50 -8.54
CA SER A 46 -5.23 -6.80 -9.56
C SER A 46 -6.21 -7.69 -10.31
N LYS A 47 -6.07 -9.02 -10.23
CA LYS A 47 -7.00 -9.98 -10.85
C LYS A 47 -8.24 -10.26 -9.99
N LEU A 48 -8.14 -10.05 -8.69
CA LEU A 48 -9.17 -10.35 -7.71
C LEU A 48 -9.76 -9.09 -7.05
N ALA A 49 -9.11 -7.95 -7.24
CA ALA A 49 -9.64 -6.66 -6.80
C ALA A 49 -10.72 -6.16 -7.77
N ASP A 50 -11.87 -5.80 -7.22
CA ASP A 50 -12.99 -5.21 -7.98
C ASP A 50 -12.78 -3.71 -8.20
N CYS A 51 -12.22 -3.02 -7.19
CA CYS A 51 -11.89 -1.61 -7.23
C CYS A 51 -10.52 -1.39 -6.59
N VAL A 52 -9.74 -0.46 -7.16
CA VAL A 52 -8.44 -0.03 -6.63
C VAL A 52 -8.44 1.48 -6.56
N GLU A 53 -8.33 2.02 -5.34
CA GLU A 53 -8.31 3.45 -5.08
C GLU A 53 -7.01 3.88 -4.43
N PHE A 54 -6.37 4.91 -4.97
CA PHE A 54 -5.20 5.55 -4.38
C PHE A 54 -5.57 6.92 -3.85
N SER A 55 -5.21 7.16 -2.60
CA SER A 55 -5.40 8.44 -1.93
C SER A 55 -4.17 8.84 -1.14
N VAL A 56 -4.02 10.14 -0.87
CA VAL A 56 -3.01 10.64 0.06
C VAL A 56 -3.76 11.26 1.22
N ASN A 57 -3.70 10.60 2.38
CA ASN A 57 -4.50 10.95 3.54
C ASN A 57 -3.60 11.46 4.67
N PRO A 58 -3.97 12.53 5.40
CA PRO A 58 -3.27 12.94 6.60
C PRO A 58 -3.53 11.92 7.72
N ILE A 59 -2.50 11.18 8.13
CA ILE A 59 -2.57 10.18 9.20
C ILE A 59 -1.71 10.65 10.37
N PRO A 60 -2.18 10.56 11.63
CA PRO A 60 -1.37 10.83 12.80
C PRO A 60 -0.18 9.87 12.87
N VAL A 61 1.04 10.41 12.92
CA VAL A 61 2.24 9.62 13.18
C VAL A 61 2.76 9.89 14.58
N PRO A 62 3.15 8.85 15.35
CA PRO A 62 3.71 9.06 16.69
C PRO A 62 5.01 9.86 16.61
N THR A 63 5.03 11.04 17.22
CA THR A 63 6.20 11.92 17.28
C THR A 63 6.72 11.96 18.72
N ALA A 64 7.43 10.90 19.13
CA ALA A 64 7.94 10.68 20.49
C ALA A 64 6.87 10.38 21.57
N GLU A 65 7.32 9.83 22.69
CA GLU A 65 6.48 9.14 23.70
C GLU A 65 5.44 10.04 24.40
N ASP A 66 5.56 11.37 24.32
CA ASP A 66 4.72 12.34 25.02
C ASP A 66 3.82 13.21 24.10
N ASP A 67 3.77 12.95 22.78
CA ASP A 67 3.00 13.79 21.86
C ASP A 67 1.52 13.37 21.77
N VAL A 68 0.69 14.00 22.61
CA VAL A 68 -0.77 13.78 22.73
C VAL A 68 -1.52 14.12 21.44
N HIS A 69 -0.90 14.83 20.50
CA HIS A 69 -1.52 15.31 19.26
C HIS A 69 -0.78 14.90 17.98
N GLY A 70 0.02 13.83 18.04
CA GLY A 70 0.81 13.21 16.94
C GLY A 70 0.71 13.91 15.57
N GLN A 71 1.85 14.39 15.05
CA GLN A 71 1.86 15.17 13.81
C GLN A 71 1.12 14.45 12.68
N LEU A 72 0.26 15.16 11.95
CA LEU A 72 -0.36 14.64 10.75
C LEU A 72 0.67 14.59 9.63
N GLN A 73 0.92 13.40 9.10
CA GLN A 73 1.73 13.20 7.91
C GLN A 73 0.83 12.76 6.76
N GLU A 74 0.99 13.39 5.60
CA GLU A 74 0.36 12.90 4.36
C GLU A 74 0.95 11.52 4.02
N ARG A 75 0.11 10.50 4.03
CA ARG A 75 0.48 9.10 3.79
C ARG A 75 -0.24 8.56 2.54
N PRO A 76 0.47 7.95 1.59
CA PRO A 76 -0.12 7.31 0.41
C PRO A 76 -0.82 6.00 0.80
N ILE A 77 -2.14 5.96 0.67
CA ILE A 77 -2.97 4.80 0.98
C ILE A 77 -3.50 4.19 -0.33
N LEU A 78 -3.31 2.88 -0.48
CA LEU A 78 -3.96 2.10 -1.52
C LEU A 78 -5.07 1.26 -0.88
N CYS A 79 -6.32 1.53 -1.23
CA CYS A 79 -7.46 0.73 -0.83
C CYS A 79 -7.90 -0.17 -1.98
N VAL A 80 -8.19 -1.42 -1.69
CA VAL A 80 -8.72 -2.37 -2.65
C VAL A 80 -10.00 -2.99 -2.11
N THR A 81 -11.00 -3.09 -2.98
CA THR A 81 -12.23 -3.83 -2.69
C THR A 81 -12.09 -5.24 -3.24
N ILE A 82 -12.39 -6.23 -2.41
CA ILE A 82 -12.29 -7.65 -2.72
C ILE A 82 -13.66 -8.27 -2.51
N GLN A 83 -14.13 -9.08 -3.46
CA GLN A 83 -15.29 -9.94 -3.26
C GLN A 83 -14.81 -11.37 -2.94
N PRO A 84 -14.77 -11.78 -1.67
CA PRO A 84 -14.32 -13.11 -1.33
C PRO A 84 -15.31 -14.19 -1.75
N ASP A 85 -14.82 -15.36 -2.16
CA ASP A 85 -15.67 -16.48 -2.63
C ASP A 85 -16.67 -17.00 -1.58
N TRP A 86 -16.41 -16.73 -0.30
CA TRP A 86 -17.26 -17.17 0.82
C TRP A 86 -18.32 -16.13 1.22
N SER A 87 -18.31 -14.93 0.63
CA SER A 87 -19.26 -13.86 0.94
C SER A 87 -19.88 -13.25 -0.32
N ASP A 88 -21.16 -12.91 -0.25
CA ASP A 88 -21.79 -12.05 -1.25
C ASP A 88 -21.50 -10.55 -0.99
N GLU A 89 -20.86 -10.23 0.14
CA GLU A 89 -20.46 -8.87 0.51
C GLU A 89 -19.00 -8.60 0.11
N GLN A 90 -18.78 -7.42 -0.47
CA GLN A 90 -17.44 -6.90 -0.72
C GLN A 90 -16.81 -6.38 0.56
N VAL A 91 -15.51 -6.59 0.70
CA VAL A 91 -14.70 -6.12 1.83
C VAL A 91 -13.57 -5.24 1.34
N GLU A 92 -13.11 -4.30 2.17
CA GLU A 92 -12.08 -3.33 1.82
C GLU A 92 -10.79 -3.59 2.59
N ALA A 93 -9.64 -3.59 1.90
CA ALA A 93 -8.33 -3.64 2.51
C ALA A 93 -7.51 -2.41 2.10
N CYS A 94 -7.00 -1.65 3.06
CA CYS A 94 -6.21 -0.44 2.83
C CYS A 94 -4.77 -0.59 3.33
N VAL A 95 -3.81 -0.33 2.44
CA VAL A 95 -2.37 -0.45 2.70
C VAL A 95 -1.70 0.92 2.70
N ASP A 96 -0.94 1.26 3.75
CA ASP A 96 -0.03 2.42 3.74
C ASP A 96 1.25 2.06 2.95
N LEU A 97 1.46 2.74 1.83
CA LEU A 97 2.57 2.49 0.93
C LEU A 97 3.91 3.05 1.40
N SER A 98 3.90 3.86 2.47
CA SER A 98 5.06 4.60 2.99
C SER A 98 6.24 3.71 3.38
N ASP A 99 5.96 2.53 3.93
CA ASP A 99 6.99 1.68 4.54
C ASP A 99 7.63 0.73 3.51
N GLY A 100 6.89 0.39 2.45
CA GLY A 100 7.34 -0.54 1.42
C GLY A 100 7.92 0.10 0.16
N ILE A 101 7.65 1.37 -0.11
CA ILE A 101 8.07 2.04 -1.36
C ILE A 101 9.01 3.20 -1.07
N MET A 102 10.21 3.11 -1.64
CA MET A 102 11.28 4.08 -1.44
C MET A 102 11.55 4.86 -2.72
N ASN A 103 11.90 6.15 -2.61
CA ASN A 103 12.44 6.88 -3.75
C ASN A 103 13.98 6.86 -3.71
N ASN A 104 14.58 6.14 -4.64
CA ASN A 104 16.02 6.11 -4.88
C ASN A 104 16.35 6.92 -6.14
N ASN A 105 16.71 8.20 -5.95
CA ASN A 105 17.14 9.10 -7.03
C ASN A 105 16.16 9.24 -8.20
N GLY A 106 14.85 9.26 -7.91
CA GLY A 106 13.79 9.40 -8.92
C GLY A 106 13.24 8.07 -9.41
N GLN A 107 13.84 6.95 -9.02
CA GLN A 107 13.28 5.61 -9.24
C GLN A 107 12.61 5.12 -7.96
N PHE A 108 11.40 4.58 -8.09
CA PHE A 108 10.70 3.97 -6.97
C PHE A 108 11.14 2.52 -6.83
N GLU A 109 11.49 2.12 -5.61
CA GLU A 109 11.98 0.79 -5.28
C GLU A 109 11.09 0.17 -4.20
N PHE A 110 10.61 -1.04 -4.45
CA PHE A 110 9.96 -1.87 -3.45
C PHE A 110 10.98 -2.46 -2.46
N ARG A 111 10.69 -2.40 -1.16
CA ARG A 111 11.58 -2.80 -0.06
C ARG A 111 10.84 -3.57 1.02
N LEU A 112 10.64 -4.88 0.79
CA LEU A 112 10.02 -5.79 1.78
C LEU A 112 10.76 -5.84 3.13
N ASP A 113 12.08 -5.62 3.12
CA ASP A 113 12.92 -5.58 4.32
C ASP A 113 12.57 -4.44 5.29
N ARG A 114 11.85 -3.41 4.81
CA ARG A 114 11.43 -2.27 5.61
C ARG A 114 10.03 -2.41 6.21
N ILE A 115 9.25 -3.39 5.76
CA ILE A 115 7.88 -3.60 6.22
C ILE A 115 7.92 -4.54 7.44
N PRO A 116 7.44 -4.10 8.62
CA PRO A 116 7.29 -4.94 9.81
C PRO A 116 6.50 -6.21 9.49
N GLN A 117 6.92 -7.36 10.04
CA GLN A 117 6.33 -8.66 9.69
C GLN A 117 4.81 -8.72 9.95
N ASP A 118 4.36 -8.06 11.01
CA ASP A 118 2.95 -7.94 11.40
C ASP A 118 2.13 -7.00 10.51
N GLN A 119 2.78 -6.22 9.65
CA GLN A 119 2.15 -5.32 8.68
C GLN A 119 2.26 -5.82 7.23
N ARG A 120 2.90 -6.97 7.01
CA ARG A 120 3.04 -7.56 5.67
C ARG A 120 1.73 -8.12 5.12
N ILE A 121 0.78 -8.43 5.98
CA ILE A 121 -0.53 -8.94 5.63
C ILE A 121 -1.58 -7.95 6.15
N VAL A 122 -2.32 -7.34 5.24
CA VAL A 122 -3.41 -6.42 5.54
C VAL A 122 -4.72 -7.15 5.34
N LYS A 123 -5.44 -7.37 6.43
CA LYS A 123 -6.76 -7.99 6.40
C LYS A 123 -7.81 -6.98 5.97
N ALA A 124 -8.77 -7.42 5.17
CA ALA A 124 -9.93 -6.61 4.89
C ALA A 124 -10.79 -6.40 6.15
N ILE A 125 -11.45 -5.24 6.22
CA ILE A 125 -12.32 -4.78 7.31
C ILE A 125 -13.79 -4.88 6.94
#